data_AF-A0A7S3SKA5-F1
#
_entry.id   AF-A0A7S3SKA5-F1
#
_cell.length_a   1.000
_cell.length_b   1.000
_cell.length_c   1.000
_cell.angle_alpha   90.00
_cell.angle_beta   90.00
_cell.angle_gamma   90.00
#
_symmetry.space_group_name_H-M   'P 1'
#
loop_
_entity.id
_entity.type
_entity.pdbx_description
1 polymer ?
#
loop_
_entity_poly.entity_id
_entity_poly.type
_entity_poly.pdbx_seq_one_letter_code
_entity_poly.pdbx_strand_id
1 'polypeptide(L)'
;EGLHLQQQQQQLQQQQLERRRRECKAARRTALTQVKPFLEQHGYHSIQARRWRINGLTTPLHTAVRANDPGMVQLLIKAGANSHTVDSLNRSAVDLACKRNHH
;
A
#
# COMPACT_ATOMS: atom_id res chain seq x y z
N GLU A 1 43.62 -13.64 14.16
CA GLU A 1 42.38 -13.24 14.87
C GLU A 1 41.49 -12.24 14.09
N GLY A 2 42.04 -11.29 13.33
CA GLY A 2 41.24 -10.30 12.60
C GLY A 2 40.24 -10.82 11.54
N LEU A 3 40.58 -11.89 10.82
CA LEU A 3 39.68 -12.49 9.80
C LEU A 3 38.39 -13.07 10.39
N HIS A 4 38.49 -13.67 11.58
CA HIS A 4 37.34 -14.26 12.26
C HIS A 4 36.39 -13.17 12.79
N LEU A 5 36.95 -12.07 13.31
CA LEU A 5 36.19 -10.91 13.77
C LEU A 5 35.48 -10.21 12.60
N GLN A 6 36.15 -10.10 11.44
CA GLN A 6 35.56 -9.53 10.22
C GLN A 6 34.43 -10.41 9.66
N GLN A 7 34.61 -11.73 9.65
CA GLN A 7 33.58 -12.67 9.22
C GLN A 7 32.37 -12.66 10.15
N GLN A 8 32.59 -12.57 11.47
CA GLN A 8 31.52 -12.43 12.46
C GLN A 8 30.72 -11.13 12.29
N GLN A 9 31.39 -10.00 12.03
CA GLN A 9 30.72 -8.74 11.71
C GLN A 9 29.90 -8.81 10.41
N GLN A 10 30.43 -9.47 9.38
CA GLN A 10 29.72 -9.70 8.12
C GLN A 10 28.48 -10.57 8.30
N GLN A 11 28.56 -11.60 9.15
CA GLN A 11 27.42 -12.46 9.49
C GLN A 11 26.34 -11.68 10.24
N LEU A 12 26.73 -10.86 11.24
CA LEU A 12 25.82 -9.99 11.98
C LEU A 12 25.09 -9.00 11.06
N GLN A 13 25.80 -8.37 10.13
CA GLN A 13 25.19 -7.46 9.14
C GLN A 13 24.17 -8.18 8.25
N GLN A 14 24.50 -9.38 7.77
CA GLN A 14 23.58 -10.19 6.96
C GLN A 14 22.34 -10.56 7.77
N GLN A 15 22.50 -10.98 9.02
CA GLN A 15 21.41 -11.35 9.91
C GLN A 15 20.46 -10.17 10.20
N GLN A 16 21.01 -8.97 10.42
CA GLN A 16 20.22 -7.75 10.63
C GLN A 16 19.44 -7.35 9.37
N LEU A 17 20.08 -7.42 8.20
CA LEU A 17 19.42 -7.14 6.92
C LEU A 17 18.28 -8.14 6.67
N GLU A 18 18.50 -9.42 6.93
CA GLU A 18 17.47 -10.46 6.79
C GLU A 18 16.30 -10.26 7.75
N ARG A 19 16.56 -9.86 9.00
CA ARG A 19 15.50 -9.47 9.96
C ARG A 19 14.66 -8.34 9.39
N ARG A 20 15.29 -7.25 8.96
CA ARG A 20 14.60 -6.11 8.33
C ARG A 20 13.83 -6.51 7.07
N ARG A 21 14.38 -7.39 6.24
CA ARG A 21 13.70 -7.91 5.02
C ARG A 21 12.50 -8.79 5.37
N ARG A 22 12.58 -9.60 6.42
CA ARG A 22 11.46 -10.42 6.92
C ARG A 22 10.35 -9.54 7.48
N GLU A 23 10.70 -8.48 8.22
CA GLU A 23 9.75 -7.49 8.74
C GLU A 23 9.04 -6.75 7.60
N CYS A 24 9.75 -6.34 6.53
CA CYS A 24 9.12 -5.74 5.35
C CYS A 24 8.16 -6.69 4.64
N LYS A 25 8.53 -7.98 4.49
CA LYS A 25 7.66 -8.99 3.86
C LYS A 25 6.43 -9.29 4.72
N ALA A 26 6.60 -9.38 6.04
CA ALA A 26 5.50 -9.61 6.98
C ALA A 26 4.52 -8.43 7.00
N ALA A 27 5.03 -7.20 7.10
CA ALA A 27 4.21 -5.98 7.08
C ALA A 27 3.36 -5.86 5.80
N ARG A 28 3.92 -6.23 4.64
CA ARG A 28 3.17 -6.27 3.38
C ARG A 28 2.06 -7.32 3.42
N ARG A 29 2.30 -8.49 4.03
CA ARG A 29 1.30 -9.55 4.18
C ARG A 29 0.15 -9.08 5.06
N THR A 30 0.43 -8.45 6.19
CA THR A 30 -0.59 -7.90 7.08
C THR A 30 -1.42 -6.81 6.39
N ALA A 31 -0.77 -5.94 5.61
CA ALA A 31 -1.46 -4.93 4.82
C ALA A 31 -2.43 -5.54 3.80
N LEU A 32 -1.99 -6.58 3.07
CA LEU A 32 -2.85 -7.28 2.12
C LEU A 32 -4.05 -7.96 2.80
N THR A 33 -3.85 -8.54 4.00
CA THR A 33 -4.93 -9.15 4.77
C THR A 33 -5.98 -8.13 5.19
N GLN A 34 -5.59 -6.91 5.54
CA GLN A 34 -6.53 -5.84 5.91
C GLN A 34 -7.20 -5.20 4.69
N VAL A 35 -6.49 -5.12 3.57
CA VAL A 35 -7.04 -4.58 2.32
C VAL A 35 -8.09 -5.52 1.72
N LYS A 36 -7.90 -6.85 1.80
CA LYS A 36 -8.86 -7.85 1.28
C LYS A 36 -10.32 -7.64 1.72
N PRO A 37 -10.66 -7.61 3.02
CA PRO A 37 -12.03 -7.43 3.45
C PRO A 37 -12.58 -6.07 3.03
N PHE A 38 -11.76 -5.01 3.02
CA PHE A 38 -12.17 -3.70 2.50
C PHE A 38 -12.54 -3.77 1.01
N LEU A 39 -11.75 -4.47 0.20
CA LEU A 39 -12.04 -4.69 -1.21
C LEU A 39 -13.35 -5.46 -1.37
N GLU A 40 -13.55 -6.56 -0.64
CA GLU A 40 -14.77 -7.38 -0.70
C GLU A 40 -16.01 -6.60 -0.27
N GLN A 41 -15.94 -5.85 0.84
CA GLN A 41 -17.01 -4.99 1.34
C GLN A 41 -17.46 -3.94 0.29
N HIS A 42 -16.51 -3.44 -0.51
CA HIS A 42 -16.80 -2.49 -1.58
C HIS A 42 -16.99 -3.13 -2.96
N GLY A 43 -16.92 -4.47 -3.06
CA GLY A 43 -17.09 -5.25 -4.28
C GLY A 43 -15.95 -5.09 -5.31
N TYR A 44 -14.71 -4.91 -4.85
CA TYR A 44 -13.51 -4.93 -5.66
C TYR A 44 -12.88 -6.33 -5.64
N HIS A 45 -12.65 -6.91 -6.81
CA HIS A 45 -12.00 -8.24 -6.93
C HIS A 45 -10.47 -8.15 -6.95
N SER A 46 -9.88 -6.95 -6.98
CA SER A 46 -8.43 -6.75 -7.04
C SER A 46 -8.02 -5.37 -6.51
N ILE A 47 -6.78 -5.28 -6.00
CA ILE A 47 -6.14 -4.04 -5.49
C ILE A 47 -6.02 -2.98 -6.60
N GLN A 48 -5.97 -3.43 -7.86
CA GLN A 48 -5.89 -2.61 -9.06
C GLN A 48 -7.20 -2.60 -9.85
N ALA A 49 -8.28 -3.16 -9.29
CA ALA A 49 -9.56 -3.24 -9.97
C ALA A 49 -10.03 -1.80 -10.26
N ARG A 50 -9.98 -1.45 -11.54
CA ARG A 50 -10.62 -0.25 -12.06
C ARG A 50 -12.09 -0.60 -12.25
N ARG A 51 -12.94 -0.11 -11.36
CA ARG A 51 -14.38 -0.37 -11.46
C ARG A 51 -15.07 0.83 -12.05
N TRP A 52 -15.80 0.61 -13.14
CA TRP A 52 -16.72 1.60 -13.67
C TRP A 52 -17.97 1.62 -12.78
N ARG A 53 -18.22 2.73 -12.10
CA ARG A 53 -19.49 3.01 -11.40
C ARG A 53 -20.26 4.10 -12.14
N ILE A 54 -21.52 4.31 -11.77
CA ILE A 54 -22.43 5.36 -12.31
C ILE A 54 -21.83 6.78 -12.27
N ASN A 55 -20.80 7.00 -11.45
CA ASN A 55 -20.11 8.25 -11.23
C ASN A 55 -18.64 8.24 -11.67
N GLY A 56 -18.22 7.23 -12.45
CA GLY A 56 -16.88 7.15 -13.05
C GLY A 56 -16.05 5.94 -12.60
N LEU A 57 -14.80 5.94 -13.03
CA LEU A 57 -13.78 4.91 -12.82
C LEU A 57 -13.16 5.01 -11.42
N THR A 58 -13.78 4.35 -10.44
CA THR A 58 -13.26 4.34 -9.07
C THR A 58 -12.27 3.20 -8.83
N THR A 59 -11.10 3.53 -8.29
CA THR A 59 -10.11 2.58 -7.75
C THR A 59 -10.35 2.37 -6.24
N PRO A 60 -9.96 1.23 -5.65
CA PRO A 60 -9.98 1.07 -4.20
C PRO A 60 -9.19 2.15 -3.45
N LEU A 61 -8.10 2.66 -4.03
CA LEU A 61 -7.34 3.79 -3.47
C LEU A 61 -8.20 5.07 -3.41
N HIS A 62 -8.99 5.36 -4.44
CA HIS A 62 -9.96 6.46 -4.43
C HIS A 62 -11.00 6.28 -3.32
N THR A 63 -11.45 5.05 -3.08
CA THR A 63 -12.44 4.75 -2.02
C THR A 63 -11.84 4.98 -0.63
N ALA A 64 -10.58 4.58 -0.41
CA ALA A 64 -9.88 4.82 0.86
C ALA A 64 -9.69 6.31 1.14
N VAL A 65 -9.31 7.10 0.12
CA VAL A 65 -9.25 8.58 0.22
C VAL A 65 -10.64 9.15 0.50
N ARG A 66 -11.68 8.61 -0.14
CA ARG A 66 -13.08 9.01 0.08
C ARG A 66 -13.66 8.55 1.41
N ALA A 67 -13.02 7.60 2.09
CA ALA A 67 -13.32 7.21 3.45
C ALA A 67 -12.57 8.07 4.49
N ASN A 68 -11.65 8.95 4.04
CA ASN A 68 -10.72 9.69 4.89
C ASN A 68 -9.83 8.78 5.75
N ASP A 69 -9.41 7.65 5.18
CA ASP A 69 -8.63 6.63 5.87
C ASP A 69 -7.16 6.65 5.40
N PRO A 70 -6.31 7.52 5.97
CA PRO A 70 -4.90 7.60 5.57
C PRO A 70 -4.16 6.30 5.87
N GLY A 71 -4.58 5.57 6.91
CA GLY A 71 -4.06 4.24 7.22
C GLY A 71 -4.33 3.24 6.09
N MET A 72 -5.57 3.19 5.60
CA MET A 72 -5.93 2.31 4.48
C MET A 72 -5.22 2.73 3.19
N VAL A 73 -5.06 4.03 2.93
CA VAL A 73 -4.28 4.55 1.79
C VAL A 73 -2.83 4.06 1.86
N GLN A 74 -2.17 4.18 3.01
CA GLN A 74 -0.82 3.67 3.18
C GLN A 74 -0.74 2.15 3.03
N LEU A 75 -1.71 1.39 3.54
CA LEU A 75 -1.76 -0.07 3.39
C LEU A 75 -1.96 -0.48 1.93
N LEU A 76 -2.82 0.22 1.18
CA LEU A 76 -3.02 0.02 -0.26
C LEU A 76 -1.74 0.31 -1.05
N ILE A 77 -1.05 1.41 -0.75
CA ILE A 77 0.24 1.74 -1.38
C ILE A 77 1.28 0.66 -1.05
N LYS A 78 1.40 0.26 0.22
CA LYS A 78 2.29 -0.85 0.66
C LYS A 78 1.93 -2.20 0.02
N ALA A 79 0.65 -2.41 -0.29
CA ALA A 79 0.16 -3.58 -0.99
C ALA A 79 0.49 -3.59 -2.49
N GLY A 80 0.92 -2.45 -3.05
CA GLY A 80 1.23 -2.28 -4.48
C GLY A 80 0.09 -1.68 -5.30
N ALA A 81 -0.80 -0.92 -4.67
CA ALA A 81 -1.81 -0.14 -5.39
C ALA A 81 -1.14 1.00 -6.16
N ASN A 82 -1.50 1.17 -7.43
CA ASN A 82 -1.01 2.25 -8.26
C ASN A 82 -1.69 3.58 -7.87
N SER A 83 -0.93 4.45 -7.19
CA SER A 83 -1.34 5.82 -6.84
C SER A 83 -1.54 6.74 -8.04
N HIS A 84 -0.91 6.41 -9.18
CA HIS A 84 -1.02 7.14 -10.43
C HIS A 84 -2.28 6.82 -11.24
N THR A 85 -3.16 5.95 -10.74
CA THR A 85 -4.42 5.69 -11.42
C THR A 85 -5.30 6.94 -11.36
N VAL A 86 -5.74 7.39 -12.53
CA VAL A 86 -6.66 8.53 -12.67
C VAL A 86 -8.09 8.01 -12.82
N ASP A 87 -9.03 8.70 -12.18
CA ASP A 87 -10.47 8.50 -12.36
C ASP A 87 -10.91 9.02 -13.76
N SER A 88 -12.16 8.78 -14.14
CA SER A 88 -12.82 9.31 -15.34
C SER A 88 -12.78 10.85 -15.47
N LEU A 89 -12.49 11.54 -14.37
CA LEU A 89 -12.33 13.00 -14.33
C LEU A 89 -10.86 13.44 -14.43
N ASN A 90 -9.94 12.53 -14.82
CA ASN A 90 -8.49 12.72 -14.82
C ASN A 90 -7.90 13.11 -13.45
N ARG A 91 -8.63 12.85 -12.37
CA ARG A 91 -8.17 13.16 -11.00
C ARG A 91 -7.37 11.99 -10.47
N SER A 92 -6.19 12.27 -9.92
CA SER A 92 -5.44 11.27 -9.18
C SER A 92 -6.03 11.07 -7.78
N ALA A 93 -5.70 9.95 -7.13
CA ALA A 93 -6.01 9.74 -5.72
C ALA A 93 -5.46 10.88 -4.83
N VAL A 94 -4.34 11.50 -5.24
CA VAL A 94 -3.72 12.64 -4.55
C VAL A 94 -4.59 13.90 -4.66
N ASP A 95 -5.13 14.20 -5.85
CA ASP A 95 -6.02 15.36 -6.05
C ASP A 95 -7.28 15.29 -5.16
N LEU A 96 -7.83 14.09 -4.99
CA LEU A 96 -8.97 13.86 -4.10
C LEU A 96 -8.61 13.98 -2.64
N ALA A 97 -7.40 13.57 -2.25
CA ALA A 97 -6.91 13.71 -0.88
C ALA A 97 -6.72 15.19 -0.54
N CYS A 98 -6.09 15.96 -1.45
CA CYS A 98 -5.94 17.41 -1.30
C CYS A 98 -7.29 18.12 -1.20
N LYS A 99 -8.27 17.76 -2.03
CA LYS A 99 -9.62 18.36 -1.98
C LYS A 99 -10.36 18.12 -0.67
N ARG A 100 -10.15 16.98 -0.01
CA ARG A 100 -10.84 16.66 1.26
C ARG A 100 -10.14 17.24 2.48
N ASN A 101 -8.81 17.34 2.46
CA ASN A 101 -8.06 17.92 3.58
C ASN A 101 -8.18 19.45 3.65
N HIS A 102 -8.70 20.09 2.59
CA HIS A 102 -8.84 21.54 2.49
C HIS A 102 -10.31 22.00 2.68
N HIS A 103 -11.18 21.18 3.27
CA HIS A 103 -12.61 21.44 3.37
C HIS A 103 -13.17 21.25 4.76
#